data_AF-A0A8X7NYB8-F1
#
_entry.id   AF-A0A8X7NYB8-F1
#
_cell.length_a   1.000
_cell.length_b   1.000
_cell.length_c   1.000
_cell.angle_alpha   90.00
_cell.angle_beta   90.00
_cell.angle_gamma   90.00
#
_symmetry.space_group_name_H-M   'P 1'
#
loop_
_entity.id
_entity.type
_entity.pdbx_description
1 polymer ?
#
loop_
_entity_poly.entity_id
_entity_poly.type
_entity_poly.pdbx_seq_one_letter_code
_entity_poly.pdbx_strand_id
1 'polypeptide(L)'
;MNVITTPKETLHLKSKLRLLPRASTAPYRSQRVQLLPLNALSNSSLTSPARIVSLSQGGGSIDLWRRYASDKFSDMGLDPGTGSDKMFNETPTSIVETLKKANSILPHVVLASTVLALLYPPSFTWFTSRYFVPALGFLMFAVGINSDEKDFLEAFKRPKAILLGYLGQYLIKPLLGFIFGLAAVSLFQLPTPIGKKLPVDVKGMISSILQVVIAPIAAGLLLNKLFPKLSNAIRPFLPVLSVLDTACCVGAPLALNINSVVSPFGATILLLVTMFHLSAFLSGYFLTGSVFRNAPDAKALQRTLSYETGMQSSLLALALATKFFQDPLVGIPPAISNSSFGDNNGYKHDL
;
A
#
# COMPACT_ATOMS: atom_id res chain seq x y z
N MET A 1 -11.07 -49.98 27.79
CA MET A 1 -11.11 -49.43 29.16
C MET A 1 -12.09 -48.27 29.14
N ASN A 2 -13.28 -48.52 29.65
CA ASN A 2 -14.42 -47.60 29.67
C ASN A 2 -14.24 -46.55 30.77
N VAL A 3 -14.53 -45.28 30.50
CA VAL A 3 -15.38 -44.45 31.38
C VAL A 3 -16.29 -43.59 30.50
N ILE A 4 -17.57 -43.66 30.85
CA ILE A 4 -18.76 -43.10 30.21
C ILE A 4 -19.09 -41.73 30.84
N THR A 5 -19.50 -40.81 29.97
CA THR A 5 -20.31 -39.57 30.10
C THR A 5 -20.91 -39.15 31.46
N THR A 6 -21.04 -37.84 31.74
CA THR A 6 -22.33 -37.07 31.64
C THR A 6 -22.25 -35.60 32.12
N PRO A 7 -23.25 -34.75 31.74
CA PRO A 7 -23.19 -33.29 31.76
C PRO A 7 -23.79 -32.67 33.02
N LYS A 8 -23.04 -31.81 33.73
CA LYS A 8 -23.60 -31.06 34.88
C LYS A 8 -22.98 -29.70 35.23
N GLU A 9 -22.25 -29.03 34.32
CA GLU A 9 -21.71 -27.69 34.62
C GLU A 9 -22.06 -26.61 33.59
N THR A 10 -23.15 -26.81 32.83
CA THR A 10 -23.82 -25.76 32.04
C THR A 10 -24.80 -24.91 32.90
N LEU A 11 -24.64 -24.92 34.24
CA LEU A 11 -25.61 -24.35 35.18
C LEU A 11 -25.01 -23.42 36.25
N HIS A 12 -23.79 -22.90 36.03
CA HIS A 12 -23.18 -21.88 36.90
C HIS A 12 -23.00 -20.49 36.26
N LEU A 13 -23.65 -20.26 35.11
CA LEU A 13 -23.73 -18.95 34.44
C LEU A 13 -25.10 -18.26 34.58
N LYS A 14 -26.04 -18.80 35.37
CA LYS A 14 -27.41 -18.28 35.54
C LYS A 14 -27.75 -17.70 36.92
N SER A 15 -26.82 -17.62 37.87
CA SER A 15 -27.09 -17.09 39.22
C SER A 15 -26.48 -15.72 39.54
N LYS A 16 -25.69 -15.11 38.63
CA LYS A 16 -25.15 -13.73 38.81
C LYS A 16 -25.87 -12.64 38.01
N LEU A 17 -26.99 -12.97 37.36
CA LEU A 17 -27.75 -12.05 36.52
C LEU A 17 -29.21 -11.90 37.00
N ARG A 18 -29.42 -11.57 38.29
CA ARG A 18 -30.74 -11.23 38.86
C ARG A 18 -30.59 -10.55 40.22
N LEU A 19 -30.24 -9.25 40.25
CA LEU A 19 -30.42 -8.28 41.34
C LEU A 19 -29.82 -6.96 40.77
N LEU A 20 -30.51 -6.01 40.11
CA LEU A 20 -31.60 -5.08 40.49
C LEU A 20 -31.78 -4.07 39.30
N PRO A 21 -32.67 -3.04 39.33
CA PRO A 21 -34.04 -3.00 38.81
C PRO A 21 -34.21 -2.17 37.52
N ARG A 22 -35.42 -2.22 36.95
CA ARG A 22 -35.81 -1.71 35.62
C ARG A 22 -36.53 -0.33 35.71
N ALA A 23 -36.07 0.60 34.86
CA ALA A 23 -36.74 1.67 34.10
C ALA A 23 -37.68 2.74 34.74
N SER A 24 -37.49 4.02 34.36
CA SER A 24 -38.54 4.87 33.73
C SER A 24 -38.02 6.24 33.19
N THR A 25 -38.32 6.51 31.90
CA THR A 25 -38.72 7.76 31.21
C THR A 25 -37.92 9.09 31.25
N ALA A 26 -37.63 9.63 30.05
CA ALA A 26 -37.19 11.01 29.70
C ALA A 26 -38.31 12.07 29.89
N PRO A 27 -38.08 13.43 29.80
CA PRO A 27 -37.75 14.12 28.53
C PRO A 27 -36.94 15.47 28.59
N TYR A 28 -36.60 15.93 27.37
CA TYR A 28 -36.20 17.22 26.76
C TYR A 28 -36.37 18.61 27.46
N ARG A 29 -35.45 19.56 27.12
CA ARG A 29 -35.60 21.01 26.74
C ARG A 29 -35.00 22.15 27.64
N SER A 30 -34.27 23.05 26.95
CA SER A 30 -34.21 24.55 27.05
C SER A 30 -33.15 25.33 27.87
N GLN A 31 -32.34 26.10 27.13
CA GLN A 31 -32.07 27.56 27.17
C GLN A 31 -31.39 28.32 28.36
N ARG A 32 -30.44 29.18 27.93
CA ARG A 32 -30.06 30.57 28.37
C ARG A 32 -29.29 30.72 29.69
N VAL A 33 -28.06 31.26 29.73
CA VAL A 33 -27.51 32.64 29.48
C VAL A 33 -27.31 33.42 30.80
N GLN A 34 -26.10 34.01 30.96
CA GLN A 34 -25.70 35.15 31.83
C GLN A 34 -25.52 34.84 33.35
N LEU A 35 -24.49 35.29 34.09
CA LEU A 35 -23.77 36.57 34.17
C LEU A 35 -22.36 36.43 34.81
N LEU A 36 -21.42 37.28 34.40
CA LEU A 36 -20.31 37.82 35.22
C LEU A 36 -20.84 39.08 35.95
N PRO A 37 -20.33 39.57 37.12
CA PRO A 37 -18.93 40.05 37.21
C PRO A 37 -18.25 40.22 38.61
N LEU A 38 -16.99 40.69 38.55
CA LEU A 38 -16.25 41.64 39.42
C LEU A 38 -15.85 41.29 40.86
N ASN A 39 -14.53 41.17 41.11
CA ASN A 39 -13.72 42.13 41.91
C ASN A 39 -12.36 41.56 42.30
N ALA A 40 -11.26 42.24 41.91
CA ALA A 40 -10.05 42.39 42.72
C ALA A 40 -9.11 43.41 42.06
N LEU A 41 -9.28 44.67 42.44
CA LEU A 41 -8.29 45.74 42.32
C LEU A 41 -7.18 45.54 43.37
N SER A 42 -5.93 45.82 43.01
CA SER A 42 -4.92 46.32 43.96
C SER A 42 -3.74 46.96 43.23
N ASN A 43 -3.54 48.25 43.51
CA ASN A 43 -2.53 49.16 42.96
C ASN A 43 -1.16 49.01 43.65
N SER A 44 -0.08 49.36 42.95
CA SER A 44 0.95 50.27 43.49
C SER A 44 1.81 50.87 42.38
N SER A 45 2.33 52.06 42.65
CA SER A 45 2.80 53.08 41.71
C SER A 45 4.28 53.45 41.90
N LEU A 46 4.86 53.99 40.81
CA LEU A 46 5.99 54.94 40.70
C LEU A 46 7.43 54.46 40.98
N THR A 47 8.27 54.52 39.93
CA THR A 47 9.50 55.34 39.87
C THR A 47 9.95 55.51 38.40
N SER A 48 10.49 56.68 38.03
CA SER A 48 11.19 56.97 36.76
C SER A 48 12.60 57.51 37.11
N PRO A 49 13.63 57.42 36.24
CA PRO A 49 13.79 58.35 35.11
C PRO A 49 14.45 57.76 33.84
N ALA A 50 14.49 58.57 32.79
CA ALA A 50 14.90 58.27 31.40
C ALA A 50 16.34 57.74 31.19
N ARG A 51 16.50 56.88 30.15
CA ARG A 51 17.74 56.74 29.35
C ARG A 51 17.40 56.25 27.93
N ILE A 52 18.07 56.85 26.95
CA ILE A 52 17.89 56.74 25.49
C ILE A 52 18.67 55.54 24.90
N VAL A 53 18.03 54.88 23.92
CA VAL A 53 18.51 54.06 22.75
C VAL A 53 19.04 52.62 22.94
N SER A 54 18.35 51.67 22.29
CA SER A 54 18.89 50.76 21.26
C SER A 54 17.76 49.98 20.55
N LEU A 55 17.61 50.20 19.24
CA LEU A 55 16.79 49.38 18.32
C LEU A 55 17.41 47.99 18.15
N SER A 56 16.56 46.94 18.06
CA SER A 56 16.60 45.89 17.02
C SER A 56 15.86 44.62 17.45
N GLN A 57 14.59 44.48 17.06
CA GLN A 57 13.93 43.23 16.64
C GLN A 57 12.57 43.55 15.98
N GLY A 58 12.21 42.86 14.89
CA GLY A 58 10.81 42.78 14.44
C GLY A 58 10.60 42.74 12.93
N GLY A 59 10.45 41.53 12.38
CA GLY A 59 9.95 41.33 11.02
C GLY A 59 8.47 41.74 10.90
N GLY A 60 8.12 42.43 9.82
CA GLY A 60 6.76 42.89 9.58
C GLY A 60 6.63 43.72 8.30
N SER A 61 6.80 43.08 7.15
CA SER A 61 6.54 43.72 5.84
C SER A 61 5.37 43.09 5.09
N ILE A 62 5.02 41.82 5.38
CA ILE A 62 3.94 41.10 4.66
C ILE A 62 2.54 41.48 5.19
N ASP A 63 2.39 41.79 6.48
CA ASP A 63 1.08 42.08 7.09
C ASP A 63 0.54 43.49 6.76
N LEU A 64 1.41 44.44 6.46
CA LEU A 64 1.02 45.80 6.08
C LEU A 64 0.44 45.86 4.66
N TRP A 65 1.00 45.10 3.71
CA TRP A 65 0.47 44.98 2.35
C TRP A 65 -0.89 44.28 2.32
N ARG A 66 -1.08 43.25 3.16
CA ARG A 66 -2.34 42.51 3.24
C ARG A 66 -3.49 43.38 3.76
N ARG A 67 -3.22 44.26 4.74
CA ARG A 67 -4.23 45.19 5.27
C ARG A 67 -4.55 46.32 4.27
N TYR A 68 -3.54 46.89 3.62
CA TYR A 68 -3.76 47.92 2.59
C TYR A 68 -4.57 47.41 1.38
N ALA A 69 -4.35 46.17 0.96
CA ALA A 69 -5.11 45.55 -0.14
C ALA A 69 -6.55 45.19 0.24
N SER A 70 -6.80 44.80 1.51
CA SER A 70 -8.13 44.43 2.00
C SER A 70 -9.06 45.64 2.17
N ASP A 71 -8.52 46.75 2.66
CA ASP A 71 -9.31 47.96 2.90
C ASP A 71 -9.69 48.63 1.57
N LYS A 72 -8.79 48.61 0.57
CA LYS A 72 -9.04 49.23 -0.75
C LYS A 72 -10.05 48.46 -1.62
N PHE A 73 -10.26 47.16 -1.37
CA PHE A 73 -11.21 46.32 -2.10
C PHE A 73 -12.64 46.40 -1.53
N SER A 74 -12.78 46.82 -0.27
CA SER A 74 -14.08 46.91 0.42
C SER A 74 -14.82 48.22 0.11
N ASP A 75 -14.11 49.28 -0.28
CA ASP A 75 -14.67 50.60 -0.61
C ASP A 75 -15.24 50.72 -2.04
N MET A 76 -15.11 49.67 -2.88
CA MET A 76 -15.53 49.73 -4.30
C MET A 76 -16.90 49.11 -4.62
N GLY A 77 -17.71 48.77 -3.61
CA GLY A 77 -19.18 48.64 -3.75
C GLY A 77 -19.71 47.91 -5.00
N LEU A 78 -19.12 46.77 -5.38
CA LEU A 78 -19.57 45.96 -6.51
C LEU A 78 -19.88 44.53 -6.07
N ASP A 79 -21.17 44.25 -5.98
CA ASP A 79 -21.79 42.94 -6.24
C ASP A 79 -22.88 43.24 -7.30
N PRO A 80 -23.22 42.42 -8.31
CA PRO A 80 -23.14 40.96 -8.33
C PRO A 80 -22.62 40.35 -9.66
N GLY A 81 -22.39 39.04 -9.65
CA GLY A 81 -21.81 38.29 -10.77
C GLY A 81 -22.71 38.08 -11.99
N THR A 82 -22.08 37.79 -13.12
CA THR A 82 -22.58 36.93 -14.21
C THR A 82 -21.45 36.60 -15.17
N GLY A 83 -21.21 35.32 -15.43
CA GLY A 83 -20.62 34.84 -16.68
C GLY A 83 -19.08 34.79 -16.75
N SER A 84 -18.57 33.56 -16.82
CA SER A 84 -17.32 33.16 -17.49
C SER A 84 -16.08 32.79 -16.66
N ASP A 85 -16.11 32.82 -15.32
CA ASP A 85 -14.98 32.33 -14.50
C ASP A 85 -15.25 31.00 -13.79
N LYS A 86 -15.98 30.08 -14.44
CA LYS A 86 -16.26 28.73 -13.92
C LYS A 86 -15.76 27.57 -14.79
N MET A 87 -14.93 27.82 -15.82
CA MET A 87 -14.52 26.75 -16.74
C MET A 87 -13.02 26.44 -16.79
N PHE A 88 -12.16 27.14 -16.05
CA PHE A 88 -10.71 26.87 -16.09
C PHE A 88 -10.03 27.04 -14.73
N ASN A 89 -10.41 26.23 -13.72
CA ASN A 89 -9.52 26.02 -12.55
C ASN A 89 -9.80 24.78 -11.67
N GLU A 90 -10.41 23.70 -12.18
CA GLU A 90 -10.72 22.50 -11.37
C GLU A 90 -9.71 21.32 -11.45
N THR A 91 -8.56 21.46 -12.10
CA THR A 91 -7.77 20.28 -12.55
C THR A 91 -6.66 19.72 -11.63
N PRO A 92 -6.12 20.38 -10.58
CA PRO A 92 -5.11 19.73 -9.72
C PRO A 92 -5.72 18.80 -8.65
N THR A 93 -6.85 19.19 -8.07
CA THR A 93 -7.50 18.46 -6.97
C THR A 93 -8.22 17.20 -7.44
N SER A 94 -8.92 17.26 -8.58
CA SER A 94 -9.68 16.13 -9.15
C SER A 94 -8.80 14.93 -9.56
N ILE A 95 -7.62 15.20 -10.15
CA ILE A 95 -6.68 14.13 -10.54
C ILE A 95 -6.10 13.47 -9.30
N VAL A 96 -5.62 14.25 -8.32
CA VAL A 96 -5.05 13.72 -7.08
C VAL A 96 -6.08 12.93 -6.28
N GLU A 97 -7.33 13.37 -6.26
CA GLU A 97 -8.42 12.66 -5.59
C GLU A 97 -8.78 11.35 -6.31
N THR A 98 -8.77 11.35 -7.64
CA THR A 98 -8.93 10.13 -8.46
C THR A 98 -7.79 9.14 -8.22
N LEU A 99 -6.54 9.62 -8.13
CA LEU A 99 -5.35 8.82 -7.80
C LEU A 99 -5.45 8.22 -6.39
N LYS A 100 -5.81 9.03 -5.38
CA LYS A 100 -5.99 8.57 -4.00
C LYS A 100 -7.11 7.54 -3.87
N LYS A 101 -8.22 7.76 -4.57
CA LYS A 101 -9.36 6.83 -4.59
C LYS A 101 -9.02 5.52 -5.30
N ALA A 102 -8.25 5.57 -6.39
CA ALA A 102 -7.80 4.36 -7.10
C ALA A 102 -6.85 3.50 -6.25
N ASN A 103 -5.96 4.10 -5.45
CA ASN A 103 -5.12 3.31 -4.54
C ASN A 103 -5.91 2.65 -3.42
N SER A 104 -6.91 3.36 -2.90
CA SER A 104 -7.79 2.81 -1.88
C SER A 104 -8.65 1.65 -2.41
N ILE A 105 -8.97 1.64 -3.72
CA ILE A 105 -9.78 0.58 -4.33
C ILE A 105 -8.99 -0.68 -4.67
N LEU A 106 -7.67 -0.59 -4.87
CA LEU A 106 -6.85 -1.69 -5.35
C LEU A 106 -6.97 -2.96 -4.47
N PRO A 107 -6.87 -2.90 -3.12
CA PRO A 107 -7.07 -4.08 -2.28
C PRO A 107 -8.47 -4.70 -2.40
N HIS A 108 -9.50 -3.85 -2.58
CA HIS A 108 -10.88 -4.30 -2.77
C HIS A 108 -11.05 -5.01 -4.11
N VAL A 109 -10.37 -4.53 -5.17
CA VAL A 109 -10.40 -5.15 -6.50
C VAL A 109 -9.66 -6.47 -6.51
N VAL A 110 -8.49 -6.56 -5.85
CA VAL A 110 -7.75 -7.82 -5.67
C VAL A 110 -8.63 -8.85 -4.97
N LEU A 111 -9.29 -8.45 -3.87
CA LEU A 111 -10.21 -9.31 -3.13
C LEU A 111 -11.42 -9.74 -3.98
N ALA A 112 -12.10 -8.80 -4.63
CA ALA A 112 -13.26 -9.07 -5.47
C ALA A 112 -12.90 -10.00 -6.64
N SER A 113 -11.76 -9.76 -7.30
CA SER A 113 -11.25 -10.60 -8.36
C SER A 113 -10.90 -12.00 -7.89
N THR A 114 -10.31 -12.13 -6.71
CA THR A 114 -9.99 -13.42 -6.08
C THR A 114 -11.26 -14.20 -5.80
N VAL A 115 -12.26 -13.57 -5.15
CA VAL A 115 -13.55 -14.20 -4.87
C VAL A 115 -14.26 -14.61 -6.16
N LEU A 116 -14.29 -13.73 -7.16
CA LEU A 116 -14.93 -14.02 -8.45
C LEU A 116 -14.24 -15.18 -9.19
N ALA A 117 -12.91 -15.24 -9.18
CA ALA A 117 -12.16 -16.33 -9.79
C ALA A 117 -12.40 -17.68 -9.07
N LEU A 118 -12.60 -17.67 -7.75
CA LEU A 118 -12.90 -18.87 -6.96
C LEU A 118 -14.35 -19.34 -7.12
N LEU A 119 -15.32 -18.42 -7.21
CA LEU A 119 -16.75 -18.74 -7.33
C LEU A 119 -17.18 -19.04 -8.77
N TYR A 120 -16.61 -18.34 -9.75
CA TYR A 120 -16.95 -18.48 -11.17
C TYR A 120 -15.70 -18.38 -12.05
N PRO A 121 -14.85 -19.44 -12.08
CA PRO A 121 -13.60 -19.46 -12.86
C PRO A 121 -13.73 -19.01 -14.33
N PRO A 122 -14.81 -19.34 -15.09
CA PRO A 122 -14.95 -18.91 -16.48
C PRO A 122 -14.79 -17.39 -16.68
N SER A 123 -15.07 -16.56 -15.67
CA SER A 123 -14.88 -15.10 -15.70
C SER A 123 -13.46 -14.65 -16.09
N PHE A 124 -12.42 -15.44 -15.80
CA PHE A 124 -11.02 -15.07 -16.08
C PHE A 124 -10.26 -16.07 -16.96
N THR A 125 -10.83 -17.23 -17.31
CA THR A 125 -10.13 -18.24 -18.14
C THR A 125 -9.73 -17.75 -19.53
N TRP A 126 -10.38 -16.71 -20.05
CA TRP A 126 -10.03 -16.08 -21.33
C TRP A 126 -8.67 -15.33 -21.26
N PHE A 127 -8.27 -14.88 -20.07
CA PHE A 127 -7.03 -14.14 -19.84
C PHE A 127 -5.85 -15.10 -19.65
N THR A 128 -5.49 -15.79 -20.72
CA THR A 128 -4.40 -16.77 -20.73
C THR A 128 -3.01 -16.13 -20.66
N SER A 129 -1.95 -16.95 -20.60
CA SER A 129 -0.55 -16.51 -20.64
C SER A 129 -0.22 -15.59 -21.82
N ARG A 130 -0.99 -15.66 -22.92
CA ARG A 130 -0.88 -14.74 -24.08
C ARG A 130 -1.13 -13.29 -23.69
N TYR A 131 -2.08 -13.04 -22.78
CA TYR A 131 -2.45 -11.70 -22.33
C TYR A 131 -1.73 -11.31 -21.05
N PHE A 132 -1.47 -12.29 -20.17
CA PHE A 132 -0.81 -12.06 -18.87
C PHE A 132 0.56 -11.38 -18.98
N VAL A 133 1.42 -11.81 -19.91
CA VAL A 133 2.77 -11.24 -20.02
C VAL A 133 2.75 -9.80 -20.57
N PRO A 134 2.00 -9.48 -21.65
CA PRO A 134 1.80 -8.09 -22.07
C PRO A 134 1.17 -7.20 -21.01
N ALA A 135 0.18 -7.70 -20.27
CA ALA A 135 -0.44 -7.01 -19.14
C ALA A 135 0.57 -6.67 -18.03
N LEU A 136 1.36 -7.66 -17.60
CA LEU A 136 2.46 -7.41 -16.67
C LEU A 136 3.42 -6.34 -17.22
N GLY A 137 3.74 -6.38 -18.52
CA GLY A 137 4.53 -5.35 -19.18
C GLY A 137 3.86 -3.96 -19.13
N PHE A 138 2.54 -3.87 -19.30
CA PHE A 138 1.77 -2.63 -19.14
C PHE A 138 1.85 -2.09 -17.72
N LEU A 139 1.69 -2.93 -16.69
CA LEU A 139 1.86 -2.52 -15.29
C LEU A 139 3.27 -1.95 -15.04
N MET A 140 4.29 -2.60 -15.58
CA MET A 140 5.69 -2.16 -15.48
C MET A 140 5.94 -0.84 -16.23
N PHE A 141 5.32 -0.67 -17.39
CA PHE A 141 5.32 0.61 -18.11
C PHE A 141 4.64 1.73 -17.33
N ALA A 142 3.48 1.46 -16.72
CA ALA A 142 2.75 2.42 -15.90
C ALA A 142 3.58 2.86 -14.67
N VAL A 143 4.31 1.94 -14.05
CA VAL A 143 5.31 2.25 -13.02
C VAL A 143 6.39 3.19 -13.57
N GLY A 144 6.92 2.91 -14.77
CA GLY A 144 7.91 3.75 -15.43
C GLY A 144 7.42 5.18 -15.71
N ILE A 145 6.17 5.35 -16.19
CA ILE A 145 5.58 6.68 -16.42
C ILE A 145 5.42 7.45 -15.11
N ASN A 146 5.03 6.77 -14.03
CA ASN A 146 4.81 7.36 -12.72
C ASN A 146 6.10 7.57 -11.90
N SER A 147 7.26 7.22 -12.45
CA SER A 147 8.56 7.39 -11.78
C SER A 147 9.33 8.60 -12.34
N ASP A 148 10.09 9.26 -11.48
CA ASP A 148 10.96 10.38 -11.84
C ASP A 148 12.43 10.07 -11.55
N GLU A 149 13.33 10.55 -12.41
CA GLU A 149 14.79 10.36 -12.28
C GLU A 149 15.35 10.92 -10.96
N LYS A 150 14.69 11.94 -10.39
CA LYS A 150 15.08 12.58 -9.14
C LYS A 150 14.90 11.64 -7.94
N ASP A 151 13.86 10.82 -7.95
CA ASP A 151 13.57 9.88 -6.86
C ASP A 151 14.65 8.79 -6.79
N PHE A 152 15.15 8.34 -7.94
CA PHE A 152 16.28 7.41 -8.01
C PHE A 152 17.56 8.03 -7.47
N LEU A 153 17.86 9.28 -7.82
CA LEU A 153 19.04 9.98 -7.33
C LEU A 153 18.97 10.23 -5.83
N GLU A 154 17.79 10.56 -5.30
CA GLU A 154 17.57 10.74 -3.87
C GLU A 154 17.77 9.42 -3.10
N ALA A 155 17.32 8.30 -3.65
CA ALA A 155 17.52 6.98 -3.04
C ALA A 155 19.01 6.70 -2.78
N PHE A 156 19.91 7.06 -3.70
CA PHE A 156 21.36 6.87 -3.55
C PHE A 156 21.97 7.65 -2.37
N LYS A 157 21.30 8.68 -1.84
CA LYS A 157 21.72 9.40 -0.63
C LYS A 157 21.51 8.59 0.66
N ARG A 158 20.78 7.47 0.61
CA ARG A 158 20.54 6.55 1.74
C ARG A 158 21.12 5.15 1.49
N PRO A 159 22.45 5.01 1.27
CA PRO A 159 23.05 3.75 0.82
C PRO A 159 22.88 2.60 1.82
N LYS A 160 22.90 2.88 3.12
CA LYS A 160 22.66 1.85 4.16
C LYS A 160 21.26 1.23 4.05
N ALA A 161 20.25 2.05 3.73
CA ALA A 161 18.87 1.58 3.63
C ALA A 161 18.70 0.71 2.37
N ILE A 162 19.28 1.15 1.24
CA ILE A 162 19.34 0.38 0.01
C ILE A 162 20.00 -0.99 0.26
N LEU A 163 21.21 -1.01 0.84
CA LEU A 163 21.93 -2.26 1.09
C LEU A 163 21.13 -3.22 1.95
N LEU A 164 20.44 -2.71 2.98
CA LEU A 164 19.60 -3.54 3.85
C LEU A 164 18.36 -4.07 3.13
N GLY A 165 17.75 -3.28 2.24
CA GLY A 165 16.70 -3.74 1.35
C GLY A 165 17.17 -4.84 0.40
N TYR A 166 18.34 -4.68 -0.21
CA TYR A 166 18.95 -5.73 -1.05
C TYR A 166 19.25 -7.01 -0.25
N LEU A 167 19.73 -6.88 0.98
CA LEU A 167 19.94 -8.02 1.87
C LEU A 167 18.62 -8.74 2.19
N GLY A 168 17.57 -7.97 2.47
CA GLY A 168 16.22 -8.51 2.65
C GLY A 168 15.74 -9.29 1.43
N GLN A 169 15.82 -8.68 0.25
CA GLN A 169 15.22 -9.21 -0.97
C GLN A 169 16.00 -10.35 -1.62
N TYR A 170 17.33 -10.29 -1.61
CA TYR A 170 18.17 -11.24 -2.34
C TYR A 170 18.93 -12.24 -1.46
N LEU A 171 18.91 -12.06 -0.13
CA LEU A 171 19.47 -13.05 0.81
C LEU A 171 18.41 -13.63 1.73
N ILE A 172 17.77 -12.79 2.56
CA ILE A 172 16.85 -13.27 3.60
C ILE A 172 15.64 -13.97 2.97
N LYS A 173 15.01 -13.34 1.99
CA LYS A 173 13.81 -13.87 1.36
C LYS A 173 14.06 -15.17 0.58
N PRO A 174 15.11 -15.33 -0.26
CA PRO A 174 15.43 -16.62 -0.86
C PRO A 174 15.75 -17.72 0.16
N LEU A 175 16.46 -17.39 1.26
CA LEU A 175 16.72 -18.35 2.34
C LEU A 175 15.42 -18.80 3.02
N LEU A 176 14.51 -17.87 3.32
CA LEU A 176 13.18 -18.21 3.82
C LEU A 176 12.42 -19.09 2.81
N GLY A 177 12.48 -18.78 1.52
CA GLY A 177 11.85 -19.57 0.46
C GLY A 177 12.38 -21.01 0.42
N PHE A 178 13.70 -21.18 0.59
CA PHE A 178 14.32 -22.49 0.72
C PHE A 178 13.86 -23.24 1.97
N ILE A 179 13.81 -22.58 3.14
CA ILE A 179 13.36 -23.18 4.40
C ILE A 179 11.90 -23.61 4.32
N PHE A 180 11.01 -22.74 3.84
CA PHE A 180 9.59 -23.06 3.68
C PHE A 180 9.35 -24.09 2.58
N GLY A 181 10.18 -24.11 1.53
CA GLY A 181 10.18 -25.17 0.52
C GLY A 181 10.56 -26.53 1.09
N LEU A 182 11.60 -26.59 1.94
CA LEU A 182 11.95 -27.82 2.66
C LEU A 182 10.84 -28.26 3.61
N ALA A 183 10.25 -27.33 4.36
CA ALA A 183 9.12 -27.62 5.25
C ALA A 183 7.91 -28.16 4.49
N ALA A 184 7.63 -27.62 3.29
CA ALA A 184 6.57 -28.11 2.41
C ALA A 184 6.74 -29.60 2.08
N VAL A 185 7.98 -30.02 1.79
CA VAL A 185 8.30 -31.41 1.46
C VAL A 185 8.31 -32.30 2.69
N SER A 186 9.00 -31.88 3.76
CA SER A 186 9.25 -32.74 4.92
C SER A 186 8.03 -32.86 5.84
N LEU A 187 7.26 -31.78 6.03
CA LEU A 187 6.13 -31.75 6.96
C LEU A 187 4.80 -32.05 6.26
N PHE A 188 4.65 -31.64 5.00
CA PHE A 188 3.39 -31.75 4.25
C PHE A 188 3.47 -32.72 3.06
N GLN A 189 4.61 -33.40 2.87
CA GLN A 189 4.79 -34.45 1.85
C GLN A 189 4.45 -33.98 0.43
N LEU A 190 4.67 -32.69 0.15
CA LEU A 190 4.40 -32.13 -1.18
C LEU A 190 5.34 -32.71 -2.25
N PRO A 191 4.89 -32.83 -3.51
CA PRO A 191 5.72 -33.33 -4.61
C PRO A 191 7.03 -32.55 -4.69
N THR A 192 8.14 -33.25 -4.93
CA THR A 192 9.48 -32.67 -4.90
C THR A 192 9.99 -32.31 -6.29
N PRO A 193 10.16 -31.01 -6.57
CA PRO A 193 11.20 -30.53 -7.47
C PRO A 193 12.54 -30.31 -6.73
N ILE A 194 12.56 -30.32 -5.39
CA ILE A 194 13.71 -29.90 -4.54
C ILE A 194 14.89 -30.90 -4.54
N GLY A 195 14.75 -32.08 -5.16
CA GLY A 195 15.82 -33.09 -5.26
C GLY A 195 16.24 -33.48 -6.67
N LYS A 196 15.51 -33.03 -7.71
CA LYS A 196 15.92 -33.21 -9.11
C LYS A 196 16.54 -31.90 -9.57
N LYS A 197 17.70 -31.97 -10.24
CA LYS A 197 18.22 -30.82 -10.98
C LYS A 197 17.18 -30.43 -12.02
N LEU A 198 16.29 -29.49 -11.68
CA LEU A 198 15.44 -28.86 -12.67
C LEU A 198 16.38 -28.09 -13.60
N PRO A 199 16.34 -28.32 -14.92
CA PRO A 199 17.11 -27.52 -15.84
C PRO A 199 16.57 -26.08 -15.78
N VAL A 200 17.29 -25.20 -15.10
CA VAL A 200 16.95 -23.78 -15.01
C VAL A 200 17.64 -23.05 -16.17
N ASP A 201 16.86 -22.53 -17.11
CA ASP A 201 17.36 -21.67 -18.18
C ASP A 201 17.63 -20.25 -17.64
N VAL A 202 18.76 -20.08 -16.96
CA VAL A 202 19.17 -18.81 -16.35
C VAL A 202 19.24 -17.69 -17.39
N LYS A 203 19.77 -17.97 -18.59
CA LYS A 203 19.90 -16.97 -19.66
C LYS A 203 18.53 -16.54 -20.16
N GLY A 204 17.63 -17.50 -20.40
CA GLY A 204 16.25 -17.21 -20.78
C GLY A 204 15.50 -16.43 -19.71
N MET A 205 15.63 -16.81 -18.44
CA MET A 205 15.00 -16.09 -17.32
C MET A 205 15.47 -14.64 -17.23
N ILE A 206 16.78 -14.38 -17.32
CA ILE A 206 17.33 -13.03 -17.36
C ILE A 206 16.77 -12.25 -18.56
N SER A 207 16.79 -12.84 -19.75
CA SER A 207 16.23 -12.19 -20.96
C SER A 207 14.74 -11.86 -20.79
N SER A 208 13.98 -12.74 -20.16
CA SER A 208 12.56 -12.52 -19.89
C SER A 208 12.34 -11.40 -18.88
N ILE A 209 13.13 -11.31 -17.82
CA ILE A 209 13.06 -10.20 -16.85
C ILE A 209 13.39 -8.88 -17.56
N LEU A 210 14.46 -8.86 -18.38
CA LEU A 210 14.83 -7.67 -19.15
C LEU A 210 13.70 -7.21 -20.07
N GLN A 211 13.01 -8.14 -20.74
CA GLN A 211 11.94 -7.82 -21.69
C GLN A 211 10.60 -7.47 -21.03
N VAL A 212 10.21 -8.18 -19.98
CA VAL A 212 8.89 -8.03 -19.35
C VAL A 212 8.87 -6.91 -18.31
N VAL A 213 10.01 -6.63 -17.69
CA VAL A 213 10.11 -5.67 -16.58
C VAL A 213 10.96 -4.46 -16.95
N ILE A 214 12.24 -4.69 -17.25
CA ILE A 214 13.19 -3.57 -17.42
C ILE A 214 12.87 -2.73 -18.65
N ALA A 215 12.59 -3.36 -19.79
CA ALA A 215 12.30 -2.65 -21.03
C ALA A 215 11.04 -1.78 -20.94
N PRO A 216 9.88 -2.25 -20.41
CA PRO A 216 8.70 -1.41 -20.22
C PRO A 216 8.91 -0.28 -19.21
N ILE A 217 9.59 -0.53 -18.09
CA ILE A 217 9.93 0.53 -17.11
C ILE A 217 10.79 1.62 -17.78
N ALA A 218 11.84 1.20 -18.50
CA ALA A 218 12.74 2.12 -19.20
C ALA A 218 11.99 2.90 -20.29
N ALA A 219 11.09 2.26 -21.04
CA ALA A 219 10.26 2.93 -22.03
C ALA A 219 9.31 3.96 -21.40
N GLY A 220 8.69 3.64 -20.26
CA GLY A 220 7.85 4.57 -19.50
C GLY A 220 8.63 5.77 -18.99
N LEU A 221 9.79 5.54 -18.37
CA LEU A 221 10.70 6.60 -17.91
C LEU A 221 11.17 7.48 -19.08
N LEU A 222 11.55 6.87 -20.20
CA LEU A 222 11.99 7.59 -21.39
C LEU A 222 10.87 8.44 -21.99
N LEU A 223 9.64 7.93 -22.04
CA LEU A 223 8.48 8.69 -22.50
C LEU A 223 8.17 9.87 -21.57
N ASN A 224 8.23 9.66 -20.25
CA ASN A 224 8.10 10.72 -19.26
C ASN A 224 9.15 11.83 -19.48
N LYS A 225 10.39 11.45 -19.76
CA LYS A 225 11.49 12.39 -20.00
C LYS A 225 11.40 13.12 -21.33
N LEU A 226 11.14 12.42 -22.43
CA LEU A 226 11.19 12.99 -23.79
C LEU A 226 9.88 13.69 -24.19
N PHE A 227 8.74 13.20 -23.70
CA PHE A 227 7.41 13.68 -24.09
C PHE A 227 6.49 13.92 -22.88
N PRO A 228 6.87 14.83 -21.95
CA PRO A 228 6.14 15.04 -20.69
C PRO A 228 4.67 15.48 -20.91
N LYS A 229 4.36 16.18 -22.01
CA LYS A 229 2.98 16.54 -22.37
C LYS A 229 2.11 15.29 -22.62
N LEU A 230 2.65 14.31 -23.34
CA LEU A 230 1.95 13.06 -23.60
C LEU A 230 1.82 12.24 -22.33
N SER A 231 2.89 12.12 -21.54
CA SER A 231 2.87 11.42 -20.25
C SER A 231 1.83 12.03 -19.30
N ASN A 232 1.77 13.35 -19.20
CA ASN A 232 0.76 14.03 -18.37
C ASN A 232 -0.67 13.85 -18.88
N ALA A 233 -0.86 13.70 -20.19
CA ALA A 233 -2.17 13.41 -20.77
C ALA A 233 -2.64 11.98 -20.48
N ILE A 234 -1.74 10.99 -20.42
CA ILE A 234 -2.12 9.59 -20.14
C ILE A 234 -2.23 9.26 -18.64
N ARG A 235 -1.52 9.99 -17.78
CA ARG A 235 -1.48 9.78 -16.32
C ARG A 235 -2.84 9.61 -15.64
N PRO A 236 -3.90 10.36 -15.99
CA PRO A 236 -5.22 10.19 -15.36
C PRO A 236 -5.89 8.85 -15.68
N PHE A 237 -5.51 8.20 -16.79
CA PHE A 237 -6.11 6.93 -17.23
C PHE A 237 -5.36 5.70 -16.68
N LEU A 238 -4.06 5.84 -16.41
CA LEU A 238 -3.22 4.76 -15.91
C LEU A 238 -3.76 4.06 -14.65
N PRO A 239 -4.31 4.73 -13.62
CA PRO A 239 -4.80 4.05 -12.43
C PRO A 239 -5.98 3.13 -12.75
N VAL A 240 -6.92 3.61 -13.56
CA VAL A 240 -8.13 2.84 -13.93
C VAL A 240 -7.73 1.61 -14.75
N LEU A 241 -6.86 1.79 -15.74
CA LEU A 241 -6.37 0.70 -16.56
C LEU A 241 -5.54 -0.29 -15.73
N SER A 242 -4.66 0.17 -14.86
CA SER A 242 -3.86 -0.68 -13.97
C SER A 242 -4.73 -1.45 -12.98
N VAL A 243 -5.83 -0.88 -12.49
CA VAL A 243 -6.78 -1.58 -11.60
C VAL A 243 -7.48 -2.72 -12.34
N LEU A 244 -7.96 -2.48 -13.56
CA LEU A 244 -8.59 -3.53 -14.39
C LEU A 244 -7.59 -4.62 -14.78
N ASP A 245 -6.37 -4.21 -15.13
CA ASP A 245 -5.31 -5.13 -15.48
C ASP A 245 -4.85 -5.97 -14.28
N THR A 246 -4.75 -5.34 -13.10
CA THR A 246 -4.49 -6.03 -11.83
C THR A 246 -5.58 -7.05 -11.52
N ALA A 247 -6.86 -6.72 -11.72
CA ALA A 247 -7.95 -7.68 -11.56
C ALA A 247 -7.72 -8.92 -12.45
N CYS A 248 -7.45 -8.71 -13.75
CA CYS A 248 -7.20 -9.83 -14.66
C CYS A 248 -5.95 -10.64 -14.25
N CYS A 249 -4.86 -9.96 -13.90
CA CYS A 249 -3.60 -10.57 -13.48
C CYS A 249 -3.71 -11.33 -12.15
N VAL A 250 -4.64 -10.97 -11.26
CA VAL A 250 -4.94 -11.69 -10.01
C VAL A 250 -5.90 -12.85 -10.23
N GLY A 251 -7.01 -12.60 -10.93
CA GLY A 251 -8.07 -13.59 -11.11
C GLY A 251 -7.68 -14.74 -12.04
N ALA A 252 -7.01 -14.46 -13.15
CA ALA A 252 -6.75 -15.46 -14.18
C ALA A 252 -5.85 -16.61 -13.73
N PRO A 253 -4.73 -16.37 -13.01
CA PRO A 253 -3.93 -17.47 -12.48
C PRO A 253 -4.69 -18.40 -11.54
N LEU A 254 -5.60 -17.85 -10.73
CA LEU A 254 -6.44 -18.66 -9.84
C LEU A 254 -7.46 -19.46 -10.64
N ALA A 255 -8.16 -18.82 -11.57
CA ALA A 255 -9.19 -19.45 -12.39
C ALA A 255 -8.63 -20.57 -13.27
N LEU A 256 -7.48 -20.35 -13.92
CA LEU A 256 -6.81 -21.34 -14.76
C LEU A 256 -6.29 -22.55 -13.98
N ASN A 257 -6.05 -22.38 -12.67
CA ASN A 257 -5.52 -23.43 -11.80
C ASN A 257 -6.49 -23.84 -10.68
N ILE A 258 -7.79 -23.61 -10.88
CA ILE A 258 -8.78 -23.69 -9.79
C ILE A 258 -8.78 -25.03 -9.07
N ASN A 259 -8.65 -26.14 -9.80
CA ASN A 259 -8.63 -27.50 -9.26
C ASN A 259 -7.49 -27.70 -8.24
N SER A 260 -6.32 -27.13 -8.51
CA SER A 260 -5.17 -27.18 -7.60
C SER A 260 -5.33 -26.18 -6.46
N VAL A 261 -5.86 -24.99 -6.73
CA VAL A 261 -6.04 -23.91 -5.73
C VAL A 261 -7.03 -24.28 -4.63
N VAL A 262 -8.17 -24.89 -4.97
CA VAL A 262 -9.21 -25.25 -3.97
C VAL A 262 -8.97 -26.59 -3.29
N SER A 263 -7.94 -27.33 -3.71
CA SER A 263 -7.59 -28.62 -3.12
C SER A 263 -6.87 -28.47 -1.76
N PRO A 264 -6.73 -29.57 -0.97
CA PRO A 264 -5.89 -29.56 0.23
C PRO A 264 -4.45 -29.10 -0.04
N PHE A 265 -3.92 -29.43 -1.22
CA PHE A 265 -2.62 -28.95 -1.67
C PHE A 265 -2.58 -27.41 -1.73
N GLY A 266 -3.58 -26.79 -2.36
CA GLY A 266 -3.68 -25.33 -2.44
C GLY A 266 -3.82 -24.66 -1.08
N ALA A 267 -4.58 -25.27 -0.15
CA ALA A 267 -4.69 -24.79 1.22
C ALA A 267 -3.36 -24.85 1.98
N THR A 268 -2.58 -25.93 1.82
CA THR A 268 -1.22 -26.04 2.37
C THR A 268 -0.28 -24.98 1.79
N ILE A 269 -0.33 -24.74 0.48
CA ILE A 269 0.47 -23.70 -0.17
C ILE A 269 0.07 -22.31 0.34
N LEU A 270 -1.22 -22.02 0.49
CA LEU A 270 -1.70 -20.75 1.07
C LEU A 270 -1.13 -20.52 2.48
N LEU A 271 -1.18 -21.54 3.34
CA LEU A 271 -0.61 -21.47 4.68
C LEU A 271 0.90 -21.19 4.64
N LEU A 272 1.65 -21.94 3.85
CA LEU A 272 3.11 -21.81 3.74
C LEU A 272 3.52 -20.45 3.17
N VAL A 273 2.85 -19.98 2.11
CA VAL A 273 3.08 -18.66 1.51
C VAL A 273 2.76 -17.55 2.51
N THR A 274 1.67 -17.67 3.26
CA THR A 274 1.30 -16.70 4.31
C THR A 274 2.38 -16.62 5.39
N MET A 275 2.85 -17.77 5.88
CA MET A 275 3.94 -17.82 6.87
C MET A 275 5.26 -17.29 6.31
N PHE A 276 5.58 -17.62 5.06
CA PHE A 276 6.76 -17.12 4.36
C PHE A 276 6.77 -15.58 4.26
N HIS A 277 5.68 -14.97 3.79
CA HIS A 277 5.57 -13.51 3.72
C HIS A 277 5.60 -12.88 5.10
N LEU A 278 4.86 -13.44 6.08
CA LEU A 278 4.85 -12.94 7.45
C LEU A 278 6.26 -12.96 8.05
N SER A 279 6.99 -14.08 7.94
CA SER A 279 8.39 -14.17 8.36
C SER A 279 9.27 -13.12 7.68
N ALA A 280 9.10 -12.89 6.37
CA ALA A 280 9.86 -11.88 5.65
C ALA A 280 9.54 -10.44 6.11
N PHE A 281 8.26 -10.09 6.35
CA PHE A 281 7.87 -8.81 6.93
C PHE A 281 8.50 -8.62 8.31
N LEU A 282 8.42 -9.63 9.19
CA LEU A 282 9.01 -9.57 10.54
C LEU A 282 10.53 -9.43 10.46
N SER A 283 11.22 -10.25 9.67
CA SER A 283 12.67 -10.19 9.51
C SER A 283 13.13 -8.81 9.02
N GLY A 284 12.47 -8.25 8.00
CA GLY A 284 12.77 -6.90 7.50
C GLY A 284 12.56 -5.83 8.56
N TYR A 285 11.49 -5.90 9.35
CA TYR A 285 11.17 -4.95 10.41
C TYR A 285 12.20 -4.98 11.56
N PHE A 286 12.54 -6.17 12.06
CA PHE A 286 13.46 -6.34 13.18
C PHE A 286 14.90 -6.05 12.78
N LEU A 287 15.35 -6.51 11.63
CA LEU A 287 16.70 -6.25 11.13
C LEU A 287 16.93 -4.74 10.95
N THR A 288 15.99 -4.06 10.32
CA THR A 288 16.04 -2.60 10.15
C THR A 288 16.03 -1.88 11.48
N GLY A 289 15.22 -2.34 12.43
CA GLY A 289 15.18 -1.79 13.79
C GLY A 289 16.52 -1.88 14.50
N SER A 290 17.24 -2.99 14.32
CA SER A 290 18.56 -3.18 14.90
C SER A 290 19.60 -2.23 14.28
N VAL A 291 19.62 -2.14 12.94
CA VAL A 291 20.62 -1.35 12.19
C VAL A 291 20.40 0.16 12.34
N PHE A 292 19.15 0.61 12.32
CA PHE A 292 18.79 2.04 12.32
C PHE A 292 18.24 2.53 13.65
N ARG A 293 18.50 1.82 14.77
CA ARG A 293 17.93 2.14 16.09
C ARG A 293 18.08 3.60 16.56
N ASN A 294 19.13 4.29 16.11
CA ASN A 294 19.45 5.67 16.50
C ASN A 294 19.10 6.69 15.41
N ALA A 295 18.54 6.26 14.29
CA ALA A 295 18.15 7.16 13.20
C ALA A 295 16.85 7.91 13.58
N PRO A 296 16.73 9.22 13.27
CA PRO A 296 15.52 9.99 13.58
C PRO A 296 14.28 9.46 12.85
N ASP A 297 14.48 8.81 11.71
CA ASP A 297 13.47 8.20 10.84
C ASP A 297 13.41 6.66 10.98
N ALA A 298 13.96 6.09 12.07
CA ALA A 298 14.06 4.64 12.29
C ALA A 298 12.73 3.91 12.06
N LYS A 299 11.61 4.45 12.55
CA LYS A 299 10.28 3.82 12.40
C LYS A 299 9.79 3.82 10.96
N ALA A 300 10.05 4.89 10.20
CA ALA A 300 9.71 4.96 8.78
C ALA A 300 10.56 3.97 7.98
N LEU A 301 11.87 3.90 8.26
CA LEU A 301 12.77 2.92 7.66
C LEU A 301 12.35 1.48 7.98
N GLN A 302 12.00 1.18 9.23
CA GLN A 302 11.52 -0.14 9.65
C GLN A 302 10.28 -0.58 8.87
N ARG A 303 9.30 0.30 8.71
CA ARG A 303 8.08 0.00 7.92
C ARG A 303 8.45 -0.22 6.46
N THR A 304 9.22 0.69 5.87
CA THR A 304 9.62 0.63 4.46
C THR A 304 10.37 -0.65 4.15
N LEU A 305 11.41 -0.97 4.91
CA LEU A 305 12.22 -2.17 4.66
C LEU A 305 11.53 -3.48 5.07
N SER A 306 10.59 -3.44 6.02
CA SER A 306 9.67 -4.55 6.26
C SER A 306 8.82 -4.83 5.02
N TYR A 307 8.23 -3.77 4.43
CA TYR A 307 7.45 -3.88 3.20
C TYR A 307 8.30 -4.36 2.02
N GLU A 308 9.47 -3.79 1.79
CA GLU A 308 10.38 -4.20 0.70
C GLU A 308 10.86 -5.65 0.87
N THR A 309 11.07 -6.13 2.10
CA THR A 309 11.46 -7.53 2.36
C THR A 309 10.27 -8.49 2.22
N GLY A 310 9.10 -8.12 2.74
CA GLY A 310 7.92 -8.98 2.76
C GLY A 310 7.18 -9.03 1.42
N MET A 311 7.05 -7.90 0.72
CA MET A 311 6.37 -7.78 -0.57
C MET A 311 7.24 -8.31 -1.71
N GLN A 312 6.63 -8.93 -2.72
CA GLN A 312 7.32 -9.38 -3.93
C GLN A 312 6.37 -9.27 -5.12
N SER A 313 6.94 -9.06 -6.30
CA SER A 313 6.21 -9.24 -7.55
C SER A 313 5.90 -10.72 -7.81
N SER A 314 4.79 -11.21 -7.25
CA SER A 314 4.29 -12.57 -7.48
C SER A 314 3.82 -12.77 -8.92
N LEU A 315 3.45 -11.68 -9.62
CA LEU A 315 3.16 -11.69 -11.06
C LEU A 315 4.38 -12.07 -11.90
N LEU A 316 5.55 -11.49 -11.62
CA LEU A 316 6.79 -11.85 -12.31
C LEU A 316 7.20 -13.28 -11.99
N ALA A 317 7.08 -13.70 -10.73
CA ALA A 317 7.36 -15.08 -10.35
C ALA A 317 6.47 -16.07 -11.14
N LEU A 318 5.18 -15.77 -11.31
CA LEU A 318 4.27 -16.56 -12.13
C LEU A 318 4.62 -16.53 -13.62
N ALA A 319 4.96 -15.36 -14.17
CA ALA A 319 5.39 -15.23 -15.57
C ALA A 319 6.61 -16.11 -15.87
N LEU A 320 7.57 -16.15 -14.95
CA LEU A 320 8.75 -17.01 -15.07
C LEU A 320 8.40 -18.48 -14.88
N ALA A 321 7.57 -18.81 -13.88
CA ALA A 321 7.12 -20.18 -13.62
C ALA A 321 6.45 -20.80 -14.87
N THR A 322 5.49 -20.09 -15.45
CA THR A 322 4.71 -20.56 -16.60
C THR A 322 5.50 -20.59 -17.90
N LYS A 323 6.58 -19.81 -18.03
CA LYS A 323 7.41 -19.77 -19.23
C LYS A 323 8.55 -20.79 -19.22
N PHE A 324 9.17 -21.03 -18.07
CA PHE A 324 10.42 -21.80 -17.97
C PHE A 324 10.26 -23.18 -17.33
N PHE A 325 9.13 -23.46 -16.67
CA PHE A 325 8.88 -24.76 -16.05
C PHE A 325 7.69 -25.43 -16.72
N GLN A 326 7.87 -26.70 -17.09
CA GLN A 326 6.83 -27.49 -17.75
C GLN A 326 5.74 -27.96 -16.78
N ASP A 327 6.09 -28.10 -15.49
CA ASP A 327 5.14 -28.53 -14.47
C ASP A 327 4.24 -27.36 -14.05
N PRO A 328 2.92 -27.42 -14.32
CA PRO A 328 1.99 -26.35 -13.95
C PRO A 328 1.92 -26.14 -12.43
N LEU A 329 2.29 -27.12 -11.60
CA LEU A 329 2.31 -26.98 -10.14
C LEU A 329 3.31 -25.90 -9.67
N VAL A 330 4.35 -25.60 -10.46
CA VAL A 330 5.33 -24.54 -10.14
C VAL A 330 4.68 -23.15 -10.16
N GLY A 331 3.61 -22.97 -10.94
CA GLY A 331 2.86 -21.72 -11.01
C GLY A 331 1.88 -21.50 -9.85
N ILE A 332 1.57 -22.54 -9.06
CA ILE A 332 0.54 -22.45 -8.01
C ILE A 332 0.95 -21.55 -6.84
N PRO A 333 2.15 -21.67 -6.24
CA PRO A 333 2.57 -20.78 -5.17
C PRO A 333 2.53 -19.29 -5.53
N PRO A 334 3.09 -18.82 -6.67
CA PRO A 334 2.98 -17.42 -7.04
C PRO A 334 1.55 -17.00 -7.42
N ALA A 335 0.72 -17.88 -7.98
CA ALA A 335 -0.70 -17.57 -8.23
C ALA A 335 -1.48 -17.32 -6.93
N ILE A 336 -1.28 -18.16 -5.91
CA ILE A 336 -1.89 -18.00 -4.59
C ILE A 336 -1.32 -16.76 -3.89
N SER A 337 0.01 -16.59 -3.89
CA SER A 337 0.68 -15.41 -3.33
C SER A 337 0.15 -14.10 -3.93
N ASN A 338 -0.05 -14.05 -5.25
CA ASN A 338 -0.55 -12.86 -5.94
C ASN A 338 -1.96 -12.42 -5.48
N SER A 339 -2.80 -13.37 -5.07
CA SER A 339 -4.15 -13.08 -4.56
C SER A 339 -4.20 -12.63 -3.10
N SER A 340 -3.20 -13.05 -2.30
CA SER A 340 -3.18 -12.84 -0.85
C SER A 340 -2.21 -11.75 -0.40
N PHE A 341 -1.15 -11.54 -1.18
CA PHE A 341 -0.05 -10.60 -0.95
C PHE A 341 0.28 -9.84 -2.23
N GLY A 342 -0.72 -9.63 -3.09
CA GLY A 342 -0.58 -8.96 -4.38
C GLY A 342 0.17 -7.65 -4.25
N ASP A 343 1.17 -7.51 -5.12
CA ASP A 343 2.05 -6.35 -5.21
C ASP A 343 1.19 -5.15 -5.62
N ASN A 344 0.95 -4.22 -4.70
CA ASN A 344 0.31 -2.94 -5.01
C ASN A 344 1.29 -2.10 -5.83
N ASN A 345 1.52 -2.46 -7.09
CA ASN A 345 2.35 -1.70 -8.04
C ASN A 345 1.67 -0.40 -8.53
N GLY A 346 0.58 0.02 -7.87
CA GLY A 346 -0.12 1.26 -8.14
C GLY A 346 0.21 2.31 -7.08
N TYR A 347 0.96 3.33 -7.49
CA TYR A 347 1.11 4.65 -6.89
C TYR A 347 1.63 4.69 -5.44
N LYS A 348 2.94 4.86 -5.30
CA LYS A 348 3.52 5.45 -4.10
C LYS A 348 3.18 6.95 -4.10
N HIS A 349 2.18 7.35 -3.32
CA HIS A 349 2.17 8.65 -2.67
C HIS A 349 1.74 8.40 -1.23
N ASP A 350 2.56 8.87 -0.29
CA ASP A 350 2.40 8.78 1.16
C ASP A 350 3.14 7.59 1.82
N LEU A 351 4.48 7.62 1.76
CA LEU A 351 5.34 7.15 2.85
C LEU A 351 6.37 8.23 3.21
#